data_AF-A0A1B8AWG0-F1
#
_entry.id   AF-A0A1B8AWG0-F1
#
_cell.length_a   1.000
_cell.length_b   1.000
_cell.length_c   1.000
_cell.angle_alpha   90.00
_cell.angle_beta   90.00
_cell.angle_gamma   90.00
#
_symmetry.space_group_name_H-M   'P 1'
#
loop_
_entity.id
_entity.type
_entity.pdbx_description
1 polymer ?
#
loop_
_entity_poly.entity_id
_entity_poly.type
_entity_poly.pdbx_seq_one_letter_code
_entity_poly.pdbx_strand_id
1 'polypeptide(L)'
;MPDQGVSVQQARGAFMSAQKDWDNAKTSLVSLQTTYNEKKTLAEDISNGRQSRSTPDKVIVLGVEIEELKGRIEVIEKKVIEYRTQMDTAKAIFEKLEGYEVLDKVPGLSG
;
A
#
# COMPACT_ATOMS: atom_id res chain seq x y z
N MET A 1 -26.41 -20.59 13.79
CA MET A 1 -25.25 -19.77 14.21
C MET A 1 -24.28 -19.77 13.05
N PRO A 2 -23.81 -18.61 12.54
CA PRO A 2 -22.73 -18.62 11.56
C PRO A 2 -21.50 -19.28 12.21
N ASP A 3 -20.91 -20.22 11.49
CA ASP A 3 -19.85 -21.09 11.97
C ASP A 3 -18.58 -20.26 12.27
N GLN A 4 -18.10 -20.26 13.52
CA GLN A 4 -16.94 -19.47 13.93
C GLN A 4 -15.70 -19.78 13.07
N GLY A 5 -15.54 -21.04 12.63
CA GLY A 5 -14.47 -21.43 11.70
C GLY A 5 -14.54 -20.71 10.36
N VAL A 6 -15.74 -20.43 9.85
CA VAL A 6 -15.95 -19.64 8.63
C VAL A 6 -15.56 -18.18 8.86
N SER A 7 -15.90 -17.60 10.02
CA SER A 7 -15.55 -16.20 10.34
C SER A 7 -14.03 -15.97 10.52
N VAL A 8 -13.30 -16.94 11.08
CA VAL A 8 -11.84 -16.89 11.20
C VAL A 8 -11.17 -17.01 9.84
N GLN A 9 -11.64 -17.94 8.99
CA GLN A 9 -11.12 -18.09 7.62
C GLN A 9 -11.37 -16.82 6.78
N GLN A 10 -12.53 -16.19 6.93
CA GLN A 10 -12.83 -14.92 6.27
C GLN A 10 -11.90 -13.79 6.73
N ALA A 11 -11.67 -13.64 8.04
CA ALA A 11 -10.75 -12.64 8.58
C ALA A 11 -9.31 -12.87 8.09
N ARG A 12 -8.85 -14.12 8.06
CA ARG A 12 -7.53 -14.49 7.52
C ARG A 12 -7.42 -14.19 6.04
N GLY A 13 -8.45 -14.49 5.25
CA GLY A 13 -8.51 -14.17 3.83
C GLY A 13 -8.44 -12.66 3.58
N ALA A 14 -9.20 -11.87 4.34
CA ALA A 14 -9.16 -10.41 4.28
C ALA A 14 -7.78 -9.86 4.63
N PHE A 15 -7.15 -10.38 5.69
CA PHE A 15 -5.79 -9.98 6.07
C PHE A 15 -4.78 -10.27 4.96
N MET A 16 -4.78 -11.48 4.41
CA MET A 16 -3.84 -11.88 3.35
C MET A 16 -4.04 -11.07 2.06
N SER A 17 -5.29 -10.76 1.70
CA SER A 17 -5.58 -9.89 0.55
C SER A 17 -5.07 -8.47 0.78
N ALA A 18 -5.39 -7.87 1.93
CA ALA A 18 -4.95 -6.52 2.27
C ALA A 18 -3.42 -6.44 2.38
N GLN A 19 -2.75 -7.47 2.89
CA GLN A 19 -1.29 -7.55 2.92
C GLN A 19 -0.68 -7.53 1.52
N LYS A 20 -1.23 -8.34 0.59
CA LYS A 20 -0.78 -8.36 -0.80
C LYS A 20 -0.96 -7.00 -1.46
N ASP A 21 -2.10 -6.37 -1.27
CA ASP A 21 -2.38 -5.05 -1.84
C ASP A 21 -1.49 -3.95 -1.23
N TRP A 22 -1.21 -4.03 0.07
CA TRP A 22 -0.25 -3.17 0.75
C TRP A 22 1.18 -3.31 0.20
N ASP A 23 1.64 -4.54 -0.04
CA ASP A 23 2.96 -4.80 -0.62
C ASP A 23 3.07 -4.28 -2.06
N ASN A 24 2.03 -4.48 -2.87
CA ASN A 24 1.94 -3.92 -4.22
C ASN A 24 1.94 -2.38 -4.21
N ALA A 25 1.19 -1.77 -3.28
CA ALA A 25 1.10 -0.32 -3.15
C ALA A 25 2.45 0.29 -2.74
N LYS A 26 3.17 -0.32 -1.80
CA LYS A 26 4.54 0.12 -1.45
C LYS A 26 5.51 0.00 -2.63
N THR A 27 5.46 -1.10 -3.36
CA THR A 27 6.32 -1.30 -4.55
C THR A 27 6.04 -0.21 -5.60
N SER A 28 4.75 0.09 -5.82
CA SER A 28 4.33 1.16 -6.72
C SER A 28 4.78 2.54 -6.23
N LEU A 29 4.69 2.81 -4.92
CA LEU A 29 5.15 4.05 -4.31
C LEU A 29 6.65 4.26 -4.52
N VAL A 30 7.47 3.24 -4.28
CA VAL A 30 8.92 3.30 -4.51
C VAL A 30 9.20 3.59 -5.98
N SER A 31 8.54 2.89 -6.91
CA SER A 31 8.71 3.14 -8.34
C SER A 31 8.36 4.58 -8.73
N LEU A 32 7.25 5.11 -8.22
CA LEU A 32 6.81 6.48 -8.51
C LEU A 32 7.77 7.52 -7.93
N GLN A 33 8.26 7.31 -6.70
CA GLN A 33 9.24 8.19 -6.06
C GLN A 33 10.58 8.20 -6.83
N THR A 34 11.03 7.04 -7.31
CA THR A 34 12.22 6.94 -8.16
C THR A 34 12.04 7.76 -9.44
N THR A 35 10.95 7.54 -10.18
CA THR A 35 10.69 8.29 -11.42
C THR A 35 10.51 9.80 -11.17
N TYR A 36 9.87 10.18 -10.07
CA TYR A 36 9.74 11.57 -9.66
C TYR A 36 11.12 12.23 -9.45
N ASN A 37 12.01 11.56 -8.71
CA ASN A 37 13.35 12.06 -8.44
C ASN A 37 14.22 12.14 -9.70
N GLU A 38 14.12 11.14 -10.59
CA GLU A 38 14.81 11.14 -11.89
C GLU A 38 14.37 12.34 -12.74
N LYS A 39 13.06 12.57 -12.90
CA LYS A 39 12.54 13.70 -13.69
C LYS A 39 12.87 15.03 -13.06
N LYS A 40 12.79 15.15 -11.72
CA LYS A 40 13.18 16.36 -10.99
C LYS A 40 14.66 16.70 -11.21
N THR A 41 15.53 15.71 -11.06
CA THR A 41 16.98 15.87 -11.31
C THR A 41 17.23 16.31 -12.74
N LEU A 42 16.55 15.69 -13.72
CA LEU A 42 16.65 16.07 -15.12
C LEU A 42 16.20 17.51 -15.38
N ALA A 43 15.08 17.95 -14.79
CA ALA A 43 14.59 19.32 -14.92
C ALA A 43 15.57 20.33 -14.31
N GLU A 44 16.17 20.01 -13.16
CA GLU A 44 17.21 20.83 -12.52
C GLU A 44 18.49 20.92 -13.37
N ASP A 45 18.96 19.80 -13.94
CA ASP A 45 20.13 19.78 -14.80
C ASP A 45 19.94 20.60 -16.09
N ILE A 46 18.74 20.59 -16.65
CA ILE A 46 18.41 21.45 -17.80
C ILE A 46 18.38 22.93 -17.38
N SER A 47 17.71 23.24 -16.27
CA SER A 47 17.57 24.63 -15.80
C SER A 47 18.92 25.26 -15.44
N ASN A 48 19.86 24.45 -14.92
CA ASN A 48 21.22 24.87 -14.59
C ASN A 48 22.19 24.87 -15.78
N GLY A 49 21.72 24.59 -17.00
CA GLY A 49 22.56 24.56 -18.21
C GLY A 49 23.56 23.39 -18.26
N ARG A 50 23.44 22.40 -17.35
CA ARG A 50 24.29 21.19 -17.34
C ARG A 50 23.91 20.23 -18.46
N GLN A 51 22.68 20.30 -18.96
CA GLN A 51 22.25 19.65 -20.20
C GLN A 51 22.32 20.62 -21.39
N SER A 52 23.35 20.45 -22.24
CA SER A 52 23.61 21.31 -23.41
C SER A 52 22.63 21.17 -24.59
N ARG A 53 21.76 20.15 -24.62
CA ARG A 53 20.87 19.84 -25.77
C ARG A 53 19.39 19.75 -25.39
N SER A 54 18.91 20.67 -24.56
CA SER A 54 17.52 20.68 -24.09
C SER A 54 16.81 21.96 -24.50
N THR A 55 15.60 21.82 -25.02
CA THR A 55 14.75 22.98 -25.38
C THR A 55 14.01 23.49 -24.13
N PRO A 56 13.65 24.78 -24.07
CA PRO A 56 12.78 25.32 -23.02
C PRO A 56 11.47 24.52 -22.86
N ASP A 57 10.90 24.04 -23.97
CA ASP A 57 9.68 23.20 -23.98
C ASP A 57 9.85 21.90 -23.18
N LYS A 58 11.06 21.32 -23.18
CA LYS A 58 11.35 20.10 -22.43
C LYS A 58 11.25 20.32 -20.91
N VAL A 59 11.65 21.50 -20.42
CA VAL A 59 11.53 21.85 -18.99
C VAL A 59 10.06 21.98 -18.59
N ILE A 60 9.24 22.61 -19.46
CA ILE A 60 7.80 22.78 -19.23
C ILE A 60 7.11 21.41 -19.15
N VAL A 61 7.39 20.52 -20.11
CA VAL A 61 6.84 19.15 -20.13
C VAL A 61 7.25 18.38 -18.87
N LEU A 62 8.53 18.43 -18.49
CA LEU A 62 9.00 17.79 -17.25
C LEU A 62 8.28 18.35 -16.02
N GLY A 63 8.01 19.66 -15.97
CA GLY A 63 7.23 20.28 -14.90
C GLY A 63 5.83 19.68 -14.78
N VAL A 64 5.12 19.51 -15.89
CA VAL A 64 3.78 18.88 -15.90
C VAL A 64 3.85 17.43 -15.43
N GLU A 65 4.79 16.64 -15.96
CA GLU A 65 4.96 15.23 -15.57
C GLU A 65 5.32 15.08 -14.08
N ILE A 66 6.11 16.01 -13.52
CA ILE A 66 6.46 16.03 -12.10
C ILE A 66 5.22 16.29 -11.23
N GLU A 67 4.36 17.23 -11.60
CA GLU A 67 3.11 17.49 -10.87
C GLU A 67 2.13 16.32 -10.96
N GLU A 68 2.00 15.68 -12.13
CA GLU A 68 1.21 14.46 -12.26
C GLU A 68 1.75 13.32 -11.37
N LEU A 69 3.07 13.15 -11.30
CA LEU A 69 3.70 12.17 -10.44
C LEU A 69 3.46 12.46 -8.95
N LYS A 70 3.50 13.73 -8.52
CA LYS A 70 3.13 14.10 -7.14
C LYS A 70 1.71 13.67 -6.81
N GLY A 71 0.75 13.99 -7.68
CA GLY A 71 -0.64 13.58 -7.48
C GLY A 71 -0.81 12.06 -7.38
N ARG A 72 -0.08 11.30 -8.21
CA ARG A 72 -0.08 9.83 -8.15
C ARG A 72 0.57 9.29 -6.87
N ILE A 73 1.66 9.92 -6.40
CA ILE A 73 2.33 9.58 -5.14
C ILE A 73 1.37 9.78 -3.96
N GLU A 74 0.69 10.93 -3.89
CA GLU A 74 -0.27 11.19 -2.81
C GLU A 74 -1.42 10.17 -2.78
N VAL A 75 -1.92 9.76 -3.96
CA VAL A 75 -2.96 8.73 -4.05
C VAL A 75 -2.45 7.37 -3.56
N ILE A 76 -1.24 6.96 -3.96
CA ILE A 76 -0.73 5.65 -3.54
C ILE A 76 -0.35 5.63 -2.06
N GLU A 77 0.13 6.75 -1.49
CA GLU A 77 0.37 6.89 -0.05
C GLU A 77 -0.91 6.70 0.76
N LYS A 78 -2.01 7.31 0.32
CA LYS A 78 -3.34 7.09 0.93
C LYS A 78 -3.75 5.63 0.88
N LYS A 79 -3.53 4.94 -0.25
CA LYS A 79 -3.82 3.50 -0.39
C LYS A 79 -2.96 2.64 0.52
N VAL A 80 -1.67 2.96 0.70
CA VAL A 80 -0.79 2.25 1.64
C VAL A 80 -1.35 2.33 3.06
N ILE A 81 -1.81 3.51 3.48
CA ILE A 81 -2.44 3.70 4.80
C ILE A 81 -3.75 2.91 4.89
N GLU A 82 -4.60 2.99 3.86
CA GLU A 82 -5.87 2.28 3.81
C GLU A 82 -5.71 0.76 3.95
N TYR A 83 -4.84 0.15 3.14
CA TYR A 83 -4.59 -1.29 3.22
C TYR A 83 -3.99 -1.70 4.57
N ARG A 84 -3.16 -0.84 5.17
CA ARG A 84 -2.65 -1.07 6.52
C ARG A 84 -3.78 -1.08 7.56
N THR A 85 -4.71 -0.13 7.48
CA THR A 85 -5.90 -0.10 8.36
C THR A 85 -6.78 -1.33 8.16
N GLN A 86 -6.94 -1.82 6.92
CA GLN A 86 -7.68 -3.06 6.65
C GLN A 86 -7.00 -4.28 7.28
N MET A 87 -5.67 -4.38 7.20
CA MET A 87 -4.90 -5.42 7.87
C MET A 87 -5.07 -5.37 9.39
N ASP A 88 -4.97 -4.18 10.01
CA ASP A 88 -5.11 -4.02 11.45
C ASP A 88 -6.56 -4.36 11.90
N THR A 89 -7.56 -4.03 11.09
CA THR A 89 -8.97 -4.41 11.33
C THR A 89 -9.16 -5.92 11.26
N ALA A 90 -8.64 -6.58 10.23
CA ALA A 90 -8.71 -8.04 10.09
C ALA A 90 -7.98 -8.76 11.25
N LYS A 91 -6.85 -8.19 11.71
CA LYS A 91 -6.12 -8.68 12.88
C LYS A 91 -6.95 -8.53 14.16
N ALA A 92 -7.60 -7.39 14.38
CA ALA A 92 -8.46 -7.19 15.54
C ALA A 92 -9.66 -8.16 15.57
N ILE A 93 -10.25 -8.47 14.40
CA ILE A 93 -11.29 -9.49 14.27
C ILE A 93 -10.73 -10.87 14.66
N PHE A 94 -9.53 -11.22 14.18
CA PHE A 94 -8.87 -12.47 14.53
C PHE A 94 -8.62 -12.59 16.04
N GLU A 95 -8.03 -11.57 16.67
CA GLU A 95 -7.79 -11.52 18.12
C GLU A 95 -9.09 -11.63 18.93
N LYS A 96 -10.17 -11.00 18.46
CA LYS A 96 -11.49 -11.10 19.08
C LYS A 96 -12.08 -12.50 18.94
N LEU A 97 -11.92 -13.15 17.78
CA LEU A 97 -12.43 -14.50 17.53
C LEU A 97 -11.63 -15.58 18.26
N GLU A 98 -10.30 -15.41 18.40
CA GLU A 98 -9.46 -16.32 19.20
C GLU A 98 -9.55 -16.05 20.71
N GLY A 99 -9.96 -14.83 21.13
CA GLY A 99 -10.09 -14.41 22.52
C GLY A 99 -11.50 -14.42 23.14
N TYR A 100 -12.56 -14.74 22.39
CA TYR A 100 -13.92 -14.97 22.90
C TYR A 100 -14.29 -16.46 22.69
N GLU A 101 -14.12 -17.24 23.76
CA GLU A 101 -14.40 -18.68 23.87
C GLU A 101 -13.60 -19.61 22.93
N VAL A 102 -12.34 -19.83 23.28
CA VAL A 102 -11.87 -21.23 23.39
C VAL A 102 -12.20 -21.71 24.82
N LEU A 103 -13.49 -21.71 25.15
CA LEU A 103 -14.03 -22.44 26.29
C LEU A 103 -15.07 -23.41 25.72
N ASP A 104 -14.73 -24.70 25.80
CA ASP A 104 -15.60 -25.85 25.64
C ASP A 104 -16.37 -26.02 24.32
N LYS A 105 -15.75 -26.76 23.38
CA LYS A 105 -16.22 -28.09 22.94
C LYS A 105 -15.37 -28.62 21.77
N VAL A 106 -14.18 -29.09 22.08
CA VAL A 106 -13.65 -30.26 21.36
C VAL A 106 -14.01 -31.48 22.22
N PRO A 107 -14.99 -32.30 21.83
CA PRO A 107 -15.25 -33.54 22.56
C PRO A 107 -14.08 -34.49 22.30
N GLY A 108 -13.31 -34.79 23.35
CA GLY A 108 -12.26 -35.82 23.26
C GLY A 108 -11.03 -35.67 24.14
N LEU A 109 -10.92 -34.64 24.98
CA LEU A 109 -9.81 -34.54 25.95
C LEU A 109 -10.33 -34.24 27.36
N SER A 110 -11.20 -35.12 27.86
CA SER A 110 -11.32 -35.40 29.29
C SER A 110 -10.67 -36.75 29.52
N GLY A 111 -9.96 -36.89 30.63
CA GLY A 111 -9.30 -38.14 31.03
C GLY A 111 -10.26 -39.30 31.28
#